data_AF-A0A9W5ZXM6-F1
#
_entry.id   AF-A0A9W5ZXM6-F1
#
_cell.length_a   1.000
_cell.length_b   1.000
_cell.length_c   1.000
_cell.angle_alpha   90.00
_cell.angle_beta   90.00
_cell.angle_gamma   90.00
#
_symmetry.space_group_name_H-M   'P 1'
#
loop_
_entity.id
_entity.type
_entity.pdbx_description
1 polymer ?
#
loop_
_entity_poly.entity_id
_entity_poly.type
_entity_poly.pdbx_seq_one_letter_code
_entity_poly.pdbx_strand_id
1 'polypeptide(L)'
;MTSSAESPMQSPPLPGDADAPPTFQEWYSFDALANCWSLLPSSTPVTCDESTMPASDKAKLKNPALNLVTWNVDAFAKFPDDRMAGIISTIRNQTPPPNILFFQEVPKAALFYLLNDPWIREDWYSNEGNLSNYGGHVFMTVILLSKLSFGRDSQEPDKACIGPVWRVKYRSKFERDALCCDVFMPPFATRVRLVNVHLDSLALQPSRRPRQLAIVANSLRCAGHGFVAGDFNPVLPEDDSLVAANGLVDVWNELHPDEPGFTWGLDGREPFPPGRLDKVAVLGLKGQEMDILHPGALESAGQGLLRRQLDTPVPWSDHSGLKCCLRLAEEPS
;
A
#
# COMPACT_ATOMS: atom_id res chain seq x y z
N MET A 1 38.36 24.36 13.72
CA MET A 1 37.67 23.78 12.53
C MET A 1 37.17 22.42 12.96
N THR A 2 35.92 22.37 13.43
CA THR A 2 35.24 21.13 13.83
C THR A 2 34.68 20.49 12.57
N SER A 3 35.27 19.35 12.19
CA SER A 3 34.74 18.48 11.15
C SER A 3 33.52 17.75 11.72
N SER A 4 32.34 18.09 11.20
CA SER A 4 31.11 17.33 11.42
C SER A 4 31.24 16.03 10.64
N ALA A 5 31.33 14.90 11.34
CA ALA A 5 31.22 13.59 10.73
C ALA A 5 29.75 13.36 10.36
N GLU A 6 29.42 13.45 9.08
CA GLU A 6 28.15 12.94 8.55
C GLU A 6 28.15 11.42 8.72
N SER A 7 27.25 10.90 9.56
CA SER A 7 27.00 9.47 9.64
C SER A 7 26.43 9.00 8.30
N PRO A 8 26.99 7.97 7.64
CA PRO A 8 26.56 7.59 6.30
C PRO A 8 25.14 7.01 6.35
N MET A 9 24.27 7.53 5.48
CA MET A 9 22.97 6.95 5.16
C MET A 9 23.13 5.44 4.92
N GLN A 10 22.59 4.60 5.79
CA GLN A 10 22.46 3.18 5.45
C GLN A 10 21.39 3.07 4.37
N SER A 11 21.84 2.91 3.11
CA SER A 11 20.96 2.54 2.00
C SER A 11 20.07 1.38 2.41
N PRO A 12 18.78 1.37 2.04
CA PRO A 12 17.88 0.30 2.46
C PRO A 12 18.47 -1.05 2.02
N PRO A 13 18.39 -2.10 2.86
CA PRO A 13 18.81 -3.43 2.46
C PRO A 13 17.89 -3.88 1.33
N LEU A 14 18.45 -3.97 0.13
CA LEU A 14 17.74 -4.34 -1.09
C LEU A 14 18.29 -5.68 -1.59
N PRO A 15 17.44 -6.53 -2.19
CA PRO A 15 17.92 -7.76 -2.81
C PRO A 15 18.83 -7.43 -4.01
N GLY A 16 19.93 -8.17 -4.15
CA GLY A 16 20.87 -8.05 -5.29
C GLY A 16 20.34 -8.68 -6.59
N ASP A 17 19.04 -8.55 -6.87
CA ASP A 17 18.40 -9.19 -8.01
C ASP A 17 18.56 -8.35 -9.28
N ALA A 18 19.49 -8.76 -10.15
CA ALA A 18 19.82 -8.04 -11.38
C ALA A 18 18.62 -7.93 -12.36
N ASP A 19 17.65 -8.84 -12.26
CA ASP A 19 16.47 -8.85 -13.13
C ASP A 19 15.35 -7.92 -12.65
N ALA A 20 15.47 -7.36 -11.45
CA ALA A 20 14.47 -6.54 -10.80
C ALA A 20 15.11 -5.37 -10.02
N PRO A 21 15.83 -4.46 -10.71
CA PRO A 21 16.52 -3.36 -10.05
C PRO A 21 15.53 -2.36 -9.44
N PRO A 22 15.80 -1.84 -8.23
CA PRO A 22 14.98 -0.81 -7.61
C PRO A 22 15.20 0.55 -8.26
N THR A 23 14.13 1.30 -8.45
CA THR A 23 14.13 2.70 -8.91
C THR A 23 13.53 3.58 -7.82
N PHE A 24 14.38 4.35 -7.14
CA PHE A 24 13.94 5.25 -6.07
C PHE A 24 13.15 6.43 -6.60
N GLN A 25 12.15 6.85 -5.84
CA GLN A 25 11.40 8.08 -6.05
C GLN A 25 11.25 8.82 -4.71
N GLU A 26 10.81 10.06 -4.78
CA GLU A 26 10.60 10.88 -3.58
C GLU A 26 9.16 10.78 -3.08
N TRP A 27 8.96 11.09 -1.81
CA TRP A 27 7.64 11.37 -1.26
C TRP A 27 7.21 12.80 -1.59
N TYR A 28 5.90 13.03 -1.57
CA TYR A 28 5.29 14.35 -1.73
C TYR A 28 4.40 14.68 -0.54
N SER A 29 4.39 15.96 -0.17
CA SER A 29 3.40 16.55 0.73
C SER A 29 2.78 17.77 0.06
N PHE A 30 1.49 18.00 0.28
CA PHE A 30 0.88 19.23 -0.18
C PHE A 30 1.38 20.43 0.62
N ASP A 31 1.82 21.48 -0.08
CA ASP A 31 2.13 22.80 0.46
C ASP A 31 0.90 23.69 0.24
N ALA A 32 0.20 24.01 1.32
CA ALA A 32 -0.98 24.87 1.27
C ALA A 32 -0.67 26.32 0.88
N LEU A 33 0.54 26.83 1.15
CA LEU A 33 0.93 28.19 0.79
C LEU A 33 1.23 28.29 -0.71
N ALA A 34 1.94 27.30 -1.25
CA ALA A 34 2.24 27.23 -2.68
C ALA A 34 1.10 26.62 -3.52
N ASN A 35 0.09 26.04 -2.85
CA ASN A 35 -1.03 25.32 -3.46
C ASN A 35 -0.57 24.23 -4.46
N CYS A 36 0.46 23.47 -4.08
CA CYS A 36 1.02 22.41 -4.91
C CYS A 36 1.60 21.27 -4.06
N TRP A 37 1.78 20.10 -4.68
CA TRP A 37 2.53 19.01 -4.05
C TRP A 37 4.03 19.28 -4.17
N SER A 38 4.71 19.39 -3.03
CA SER A 38 6.15 19.61 -2.95
C SER A 38 6.88 18.31 -2.63
N LEU A 39 8.10 18.19 -3.18
CA LEU A 39 8.99 17.07 -2.89
C LEU A 39 9.39 17.11 -1.41
N LEU A 40 9.34 15.96 -0.76
CA LEU A 40 9.88 15.76 0.57
C LEU A 40 11.31 15.23 0.44
N PRO A 41 12.33 16.01 0.85
CA PRO A 41 13.68 15.49 0.90
C PRO A 41 13.75 14.24 1.79
N SER A 42 14.52 13.26 1.31
CA SER A 42 14.90 12.08 2.07
C SER A 42 15.37 12.46 3.48
N SER A 43 14.70 11.93 4.50
CA SER A 43 15.04 12.16 5.91
C SER A 43 15.98 11.06 6.38
N THR A 44 17.00 11.39 7.18
CA THR A 44 17.83 10.37 7.84
C THR A 44 17.08 9.82 9.06
N PRO A 45 16.76 8.52 9.12
CA PRO A 45 16.23 7.93 10.34
C PRO A 45 17.34 7.99 11.39
N VAL A 46 17.12 8.71 12.48
CA VAL A 46 18.04 8.67 13.63
C VAL A 46 17.82 7.32 14.31
N THR A 47 18.84 6.47 14.32
CA THR A 47 18.86 5.24 15.12
C THR A 47 18.84 5.62 16.60
N CYS A 48 17.75 5.30 17.30
CA CYS A 48 17.75 5.33 18.76
C CYS A 48 18.58 4.13 19.25
N ASP A 49 19.70 4.39 19.92
CA ASP A 49 20.56 3.35 20.48
C ASP A 49 19.84 2.65 21.64
N GLU A 50 19.57 1.36 21.49
CA GLU A 50 18.78 0.53 22.44
C GLU A 50 19.33 0.57 23.88
N SER A 51 20.62 0.90 23.99
CA SER A 51 21.43 0.96 25.21
C SER A 51 21.21 2.22 26.06
N THR A 52 20.58 3.28 25.54
CA THR A 52 20.42 4.57 26.27
C THR A 52 19.02 4.80 26.85
N MET A 53 18.03 3.96 26.52
CA MET A 53 16.66 4.12 27.02
C MET A 53 16.44 3.39 28.35
N PRO A 54 15.99 4.07 29.43
CA PRO A 54 15.72 3.44 30.70
C PRO A 54 14.56 2.43 30.60
N ALA A 55 14.69 1.30 31.29
CA ALA A 55 13.74 0.17 31.21
C ALA A 55 12.28 0.53 31.59
N SER A 56 12.06 1.60 32.35
CA SER A 56 10.71 2.09 32.72
C SER A 56 9.96 2.74 31.56
N ASP A 57 10.67 3.28 30.56
CA ASP A 57 10.08 3.95 29.40
C ASP A 57 9.81 2.96 28.26
N LYS A 58 10.59 1.87 28.18
CA LYS A 58 10.36 0.73 27.26
C LYS A 58 8.99 0.06 27.49
N ALA A 59 8.48 0.06 28.71
CA ALA A 59 7.20 -0.58 29.06
C ALA A 59 5.95 0.25 28.74
N LYS A 60 6.08 1.55 28.43
CA LYS A 60 4.95 2.46 28.17
C LYS A 60 4.65 2.67 26.68
N LEU A 61 5.63 2.50 25.80
CA LEU A 61 5.45 2.78 24.38
C LEU A 61 4.94 1.54 23.65
N LYS A 62 3.64 1.52 23.34
CA LYS A 62 3.08 0.49 22.44
C LYS A 62 3.42 0.84 21.00
N ASN A 63 4.01 -0.09 20.27
CA ASN A 63 4.24 0.07 18.83
C ASN A 63 2.91 0.44 18.15
N PRO A 64 2.85 1.51 17.34
CA PRO A 64 1.63 1.91 16.67
C PRO A 64 1.16 0.79 15.73
N ALA A 65 -0.16 0.63 15.59
CA ALA A 65 -0.73 -0.33 14.67
C ALA A 65 -0.60 0.19 13.22
N LEU A 66 -0.40 -0.72 12.28
CA LEU A 66 -0.43 -0.42 10.85
C LEU A 66 -1.83 -0.77 10.34
N ASN A 67 -2.66 0.26 10.16
CA ASN A 67 -4.03 0.13 9.68
C ASN A 67 -4.04 0.37 8.17
N LEU A 68 -3.99 -0.72 7.43
CA LEU A 68 -3.98 -0.74 5.97
C LEU A 68 -5.40 -0.74 5.42
N VAL A 69 -5.62 0.03 4.35
CA VAL A 69 -6.63 -0.29 3.33
C VAL A 69 -5.94 -0.50 1.98
N THR A 70 -6.26 -1.58 1.28
CA THR A 70 -5.84 -1.82 -0.11
C THR A 70 -7.06 -1.99 -1.01
N TRP A 71 -7.03 -1.40 -2.21
CA TRP A 71 -8.14 -1.49 -3.16
C TRP A 71 -7.69 -1.33 -4.61
N ASN A 72 -7.99 -2.30 -5.47
CA ASN A 72 -7.95 -2.12 -6.92
C ASN A 72 -9.14 -1.25 -7.34
N VAL A 73 -8.87 -0.08 -7.95
CA VAL A 73 -9.91 0.93 -8.21
C VAL A 73 -10.48 0.88 -9.63
N ASP A 74 -10.18 -0.17 -10.41
CA ASP A 74 -10.65 -0.40 -11.79
C ASP A 74 -10.33 0.79 -12.71
N ALA A 75 -9.25 0.69 -13.48
CA ALA A 75 -8.85 1.79 -14.36
C ALA A 75 -9.79 2.02 -15.55
N PHE A 76 -10.60 1.02 -15.90
CA PHE A 76 -11.25 0.93 -17.20
C PHE A 76 -12.75 1.27 -17.14
N ALA A 77 -13.38 1.23 -15.96
CA ALA A 77 -14.74 1.72 -15.80
C ALA A 77 -14.88 3.24 -15.93
N LYS A 78 -16.08 3.65 -16.37
CA LYS A 78 -16.47 5.06 -16.53
C LYS A 78 -16.45 5.82 -15.20
N PHE A 79 -16.36 7.15 -15.28
CA PHE A 79 -16.42 8.07 -14.13
C PHE A 79 -15.36 7.80 -13.05
N PRO A 80 -14.08 7.63 -13.42
CA PRO A 80 -13.02 7.23 -12.48
C PRO A 80 -12.83 8.18 -11.30
N ASP A 81 -13.06 9.48 -11.49
CA ASP A 81 -13.00 10.51 -10.44
C ASP A 81 -14.18 10.42 -9.47
N ASP A 82 -15.42 10.32 -9.98
CA ASP A 82 -16.61 10.14 -9.12
C ASP A 82 -16.54 8.81 -8.35
N ARG A 83 -16.05 7.72 -8.98
CA ARG A 83 -15.89 6.41 -8.33
C ARG A 83 -14.84 6.47 -7.23
N MET A 84 -13.70 7.11 -7.51
CA MET A 84 -12.66 7.34 -6.51
C MET A 84 -13.20 8.16 -5.32
N ALA A 85 -14.07 9.14 -5.55
CA ALA A 85 -14.72 9.88 -4.48
C ALA A 85 -15.55 8.98 -3.54
N GLY A 86 -16.29 8.03 -4.09
CA GLY A 86 -17.04 7.02 -3.32
C GLY A 86 -16.14 6.12 -2.47
N ILE A 87 -15.03 5.65 -3.07
CA ILE A 87 -14.00 4.85 -2.36
C ILE A 87 -13.39 5.66 -1.21
N ILE A 88 -12.93 6.88 -1.46
CA ILE A 88 -12.32 7.74 -0.43
C ILE A 88 -13.31 8.07 0.68
N SER A 89 -14.58 8.35 0.36
CA SER A 89 -15.61 8.58 1.36
C SER A 89 -15.81 7.35 2.27
N THR A 90 -15.80 6.16 1.70
CA THR A 90 -15.91 4.90 2.44
C THR A 90 -14.71 4.66 3.35
N ILE A 91 -13.50 4.89 2.85
CA ILE A 91 -12.25 4.74 3.59
C ILE A 91 -12.18 5.70 4.78
N ARG A 92 -12.60 6.96 4.59
CA ARG A 92 -12.58 7.99 5.64
C ARG A 92 -13.45 7.64 6.86
N ASN A 93 -14.50 6.84 6.65
CA ASN A 93 -15.44 6.45 7.69
C ASN A 93 -15.03 5.16 8.44
N GLN A 94 -13.89 4.56 8.11
CA GLN A 94 -13.45 3.32 8.74
C GLN A 94 -12.94 3.54 10.17
N THR A 95 -13.21 2.57 11.04
CA THR A 95 -12.70 2.51 12.41
C THR A 95 -12.00 1.17 12.65
N PRO A 96 -10.76 1.14 13.19
CA PRO A 96 -9.90 2.29 13.43
C PRO A 96 -9.57 3.03 12.11
N PRO A 97 -9.22 4.32 12.18
CA PRO A 97 -8.88 5.08 10.98
C PRO A 97 -7.66 4.46 10.28
N PRO A 98 -7.71 4.33 8.95
CA PRO A 98 -6.58 3.82 8.18
C PRO A 98 -5.44 4.83 8.23
N ASN A 99 -4.21 4.32 8.27
CA ASN A 99 -3.00 5.13 8.21
C ASN A 99 -2.12 4.79 7.01
N ILE A 100 -2.42 3.70 6.29
CA ILE A 100 -1.75 3.30 5.05
C ILE A 100 -2.83 3.01 4.01
N LEU A 101 -2.74 3.62 2.83
CA LEU A 101 -3.63 3.33 1.70
C LEU A 101 -2.82 2.83 0.51
N PHE A 102 -3.20 1.67 -0.01
CA PHE A 102 -2.67 1.09 -1.24
C PHE A 102 -3.77 1.09 -2.30
N PHE A 103 -3.48 1.68 -3.45
CA PHE A 103 -4.37 1.60 -4.60
C PHE A 103 -3.67 0.93 -5.77
N GLN A 104 -4.41 0.07 -6.47
CA GLN A 104 -4.03 -0.51 -7.75
C GLN A 104 -4.94 0.02 -8.84
N GLU A 105 -4.47 -0.02 -10.09
CA GLU A 105 -5.24 0.47 -11.25
C GLU A 105 -5.75 1.92 -11.11
N VAL A 106 -4.95 2.83 -10.57
CA VAL A 106 -5.34 4.25 -10.50
C VAL A 106 -5.17 4.89 -11.87
N PRO A 107 -6.24 5.30 -12.59
CA PRO A 107 -6.12 6.04 -13.84
C PRO A 107 -5.85 7.53 -13.59
N LYS A 108 -5.41 8.26 -14.63
CA LYS A 108 -5.02 9.68 -14.53
C LYS A 108 -6.09 10.56 -13.87
N ALA A 109 -7.35 10.38 -14.23
CA ALA A 109 -8.46 11.16 -13.68
C ALA A 109 -8.70 10.87 -12.18
N ALA A 110 -8.56 9.61 -11.75
CA ALA A 110 -8.67 9.25 -10.34
C ALA A 110 -7.47 9.77 -9.53
N LEU A 111 -6.24 9.70 -10.08
CA LEU A 111 -5.07 10.32 -9.41
C LEU A 111 -5.25 11.84 -9.31
N PHE A 112 -5.73 12.49 -10.38
CA PHE A 112 -6.02 13.91 -10.33
C PHE A 112 -7.05 14.25 -9.24
N TYR A 113 -8.12 13.46 -9.12
CA TYR A 113 -9.07 13.61 -8.01
C TYR A 113 -8.39 13.45 -6.64
N LEU A 114 -7.64 12.35 -6.42
CA LEU A 114 -6.92 12.08 -5.17
C LEU A 114 -6.02 13.26 -4.76
N LEU A 115 -5.22 13.77 -5.69
CA LEU A 115 -4.28 14.87 -5.43
C LEU A 115 -4.98 16.24 -5.25
N ASN A 116 -6.29 16.32 -5.53
CA ASN A 116 -7.12 17.51 -5.29
C ASN A 116 -8.08 17.37 -4.11
N ASP A 117 -8.27 16.17 -3.56
CA ASP A 117 -9.14 15.97 -2.39
C ASP A 117 -8.53 16.65 -1.14
N PRO A 118 -9.29 17.49 -0.41
CA PRO A 118 -8.78 18.23 0.74
C PRO A 118 -8.23 17.32 1.84
N TRP A 119 -8.90 16.20 2.14
CA TRP A 119 -8.46 15.27 3.17
C TRP A 119 -7.12 14.62 2.79
N ILE A 120 -6.93 14.25 1.52
CA ILE A 120 -5.64 13.74 1.03
C ILE A 120 -4.54 14.81 1.14
N ARG A 121 -4.80 16.04 0.70
CA ARG A 121 -3.83 17.13 0.77
C ARG A 121 -3.37 17.45 2.19
N GLU A 122 -4.34 17.54 3.10
CA GLU A 122 -4.11 17.91 4.49
C GLU A 122 -3.40 16.79 5.25
N ASP A 123 -3.87 15.55 5.12
CA ASP A 123 -3.53 14.49 6.09
C ASP A 123 -2.59 13.40 5.56
N TRP A 124 -2.20 13.42 4.27
CA TRP A 124 -1.45 12.31 3.66
C TRP A 124 -0.16 12.72 2.95
N TYR A 125 0.86 11.90 3.11
CA TYR A 125 2.00 11.83 2.19
C TYR A 125 1.64 10.95 1.00
N SER A 126 2.14 11.28 -0.17
CA SER A 126 1.87 10.54 -1.41
C SER A 126 3.17 10.21 -2.14
N ASN A 127 3.27 9.02 -2.73
CA ASN A 127 4.40 8.68 -3.59
C ASN A 127 4.33 9.42 -4.94
N GLU A 128 3.18 10.01 -5.28
CA GLU A 128 2.96 10.78 -6.49
C GLU A 128 2.49 12.21 -6.15
N GLY A 129 3.13 13.23 -6.74
CA GLY A 129 2.72 14.63 -6.57
C GLY A 129 2.08 15.27 -7.81
N ASN A 130 2.15 14.59 -8.95
CA ASN A 130 1.59 15.06 -10.22
C ASN A 130 1.40 13.87 -11.20
N LEU A 131 1.06 14.16 -12.46
CA LEU A 131 0.73 13.14 -13.47
C LEU A 131 1.92 12.70 -14.36
N SER A 132 3.15 13.17 -14.10
CA SER A 132 4.31 12.94 -14.97
C SER A 132 4.77 11.49 -15.00
N ASN A 133 4.59 10.77 -13.90
CA ASN A 133 5.11 9.41 -13.72
C ASN A 133 4.28 8.32 -14.42
N TYR A 134 3.19 8.70 -15.09
CA TYR A 134 2.43 7.74 -15.90
C TYR A 134 3.25 7.17 -17.05
N GLY A 135 4.25 7.86 -17.60
CA GLY A 135 5.17 7.27 -18.60
C GLY A 135 4.51 6.67 -19.86
N GLY A 136 3.24 6.97 -20.14
CA GLY A 136 2.44 6.33 -21.20
C GLY A 136 1.48 5.23 -20.72
N HIS A 137 1.62 4.75 -19.48
CA HIS A 137 0.73 3.79 -18.84
C HIS A 137 -0.69 4.36 -18.69
N VAL A 138 -1.66 3.46 -18.69
CA VAL A 138 -3.10 3.77 -18.52
C VAL A 138 -3.49 3.92 -17.05
N PHE A 139 -2.76 3.26 -16.15
CA PHE A 139 -2.92 3.33 -14.70
C PHE A 139 -1.58 3.17 -13.98
N MET A 140 -1.58 3.37 -12.66
CA MET A 140 -0.45 3.07 -11.78
C MET A 140 -0.89 2.56 -10.40
N THR A 141 0.08 2.13 -9.60
CA THR A 141 -0.06 1.89 -8.17
C THR A 141 0.27 3.14 -7.37
N VAL A 142 -0.45 3.37 -6.26
CA VAL A 142 -0.27 4.53 -5.37
C VAL A 142 -0.18 4.05 -3.92
N ILE A 143 0.71 4.67 -3.14
CA ILE A 143 0.77 4.55 -1.68
C ILE A 143 0.53 5.92 -1.06
N LEU A 144 -0.35 5.98 -0.07
CA LEU A 144 -0.52 7.13 0.82
C LEU A 144 -0.20 6.73 2.27
N LEU A 145 0.53 7.58 2.99
CA LEU A 145 0.84 7.41 4.41
C LEU A 145 0.28 8.60 5.22
N SER A 146 -0.45 8.33 6.29
CA SER A 146 -1.07 9.38 7.11
C SER A 146 -0.04 10.18 7.90
N LYS A 147 -0.03 11.50 7.77
CA LYS A 147 0.81 12.43 8.55
C LYS A 147 0.54 12.38 10.07
N LEU A 148 -0.63 11.86 10.45
CA LEU A 148 -1.00 11.67 11.85
C LEU A 148 -0.27 10.49 12.49
N SER A 149 -0.04 9.40 11.73
CA SER A 149 0.66 8.21 12.24
C SER A 149 2.13 8.17 11.87
N PHE A 150 2.50 8.86 10.80
CA PHE A 150 3.85 8.85 10.24
C PHE A 150 4.46 10.25 10.28
N GLY A 151 5.65 10.36 10.89
CA GLY A 151 6.46 11.56 10.96
C GLY A 151 7.65 11.52 9.98
N ARG A 152 8.40 12.61 9.92
CA ARG A 152 9.62 12.71 9.09
C ARG A 152 10.91 12.44 9.87
N ASP A 153 10.90 12.76 11.15
CA ASP A 153 12.02 12.60 12.06
C ASP A 153 11.59 11.88 13.34
N SER A 154 12.58 11.41 14.09
CA SER A 154 12.39 10.70 15.36
C SER A 154 12.01 11.62 16.52
N GLN A 155 11.78 12.92 16.26
CA GLN A 155 11.42 13.91 17.28
C GLN A 155 9.97 13.75 17.75
N GLU A 156 9.16 12.97 17.03
CA GLU A 156 7.81 12.58 17.40
C GLU A 156 7.84 11.13 17.93
N PRO A 157 8.12 10.91 19.23
CA PRO A 157 8.44 9.58 19.77
C PRO A 157 7.31 8.55 19.63
N ASP A 158 6.06 9.01 19.45
CA ASP A 158 4.89 8.16 19.30
C ASP A 158 4.57 7.78 17.83
N LYS A 159 5.26 8.40 16.85
CA LYS A 159 5.00 8.17 15.42
C LYS A 159 6.07 7.30 14.79
N ALA A 160 5.67 6.53 13.78
CA ALA A 160 6.62 5.86 12.90
C ALA A 160 7.24 6.87 11.93
N CYS A 161 8.53 6.77 11.63
CA CYS A 161 9.15 7.65 10.64
C CYS A 161 8.98 7.07 9.23
N ILE A 162 8.66 7.91 8.24
CA ILE A 162 8.68 7.51 6.84
C ILE A 162 10.12 7.27 6.37
N GLY A 163 10.32 6.21 5.60
CA GLY A 163 11.57 5.87 4.93
C GLY A 163 11.51 6.11 3.42
N PRO A 164 12.50 5.61 2.67
CA PRO A 164 12.53 5.74 1.21
C PRO A 164 11.35 5.03 0.55
N VAL A 165 10.98 5.49 -0.64
CA VAL A 165 9.99 4.87 -1.53
C VAL A 165 10.63 4.56 -2.88
N TRP A 166 10.32 3.41 -3.45
CA TRP A 166 10.91 2.97 -4.72
C TRP A 166 9.99 1.98 -5.44
N ARG A 167 10.20 1.83 -6.74
CA ARG A 167 9.53 0.82 -7.57
C ARG A 167 10.50 -0.28 -7.96
N VAL A 168 10.02 -1.51 -8.00
CA VAL A 168 10.74 -2.67 -8.54
C VAL A 168 9.98 -3.15 -9.76
N LYS A 169 10.51 -2.85 -10.96
CA LYS A 169 9.87 -3.26 -12.22
C LYS A 169 10.00 -4.76 -12.42
N TYR A 170 8.89 -5.40 -12.78
CA TYR A 170 8.90 -6.82 -13.10
C TYR A 170 9.16 -7.06 -14.59
N ARG A 171 9.68 -8.25 -14.91
CA ARG A 171 9.44 -8.85 -16.23
C ARG A 171 7.96 -9.25 -16.30
N SER A 172 7.15 -8.38 -16.88
CA SER A 172 5.69 -8.48 -16.94
C SER A 172 5.18 -8.24 -18.37
N LYS A 173 4.06 -8.88 -18.74
CA LYS A 173 3.32 -8.54 -19.98
C LYS A 173 2.35 -7.37 -19.81
N PHE A 174 2.08 -6.97 -18.57
CA PHE A 174 1.13 -5.92 -18.19
C PHE A 174 1.82 -4.73 -17.53
N GLU A 175 3.15 -4.62 -17.70
CA GLU A 175 3.95 -3.52 -17.16
C GLU A 175 3.84 -3.37 -15.63
N ARG A 176 3.69 -4.50 -14.91
CA ARG A 176 3.54 -4.53 -13.46
C ARG A 176 4.85 -4.17 -12.73
N ASP A 177 4.70 -3.58 -11.55
CA ASP A 177 5.78 -3.34 -10.60
C ASP A 177 5.35 -3.64 -9.15
N ALA A 178 6.34 -3.67 -8.25
CA ALA A 178 6.13 -3.56 -6.81
C ALA A 178 6.47 -2.14 -6.38
N LEU A 179 5.50 -1.41 -5.84
CA LEU A 179 5.72 -0.11 -5.22
C LEU A 179 6.01 -0.34 -3.73
N CYS A 180 7.24 -0.05 -3.34
CA CYS A 180 7.78 -0.36 -2.02
C CYS A 180 8.05 0.93 -1.24
N CYS A 181 7.87 0.89 0.07
CA CYS A 181 8.48 1.85 0.97
C CYS A 181 8.88 1.19 2.28
N ASP A 182 9.78 1.85 3.02
CA ASP A 182 10.07 1.49 4.40
C ASP A 182 9.41 2.50 5.34
N VAL A 183 9.01 2.04 6.53
CA VAL A 183 8.70 2.86 7.69
C VAL A 183 9.49 2.36 8.89
N PHE A 184 9.74 3.23 9.86
CA PHE A 184 10.56 2.91 11.04
C PHE A 184 9.71 3.06 12.29
N MET A 185 9.40 1.95 12.93
CA MET A 185 8.50 1.91 14.09
C MET A 185 9.23 2.35 15.36
N PRO A 186 8.64 3.22 16.20
CA PRO A 186 9.18 3.52 17.51
C PRO A 186 9.03 2.31 18.45
N PRO A 187 9.75 2.27 19.59
CA PRO A 187 10.81 3.21 19.98
C PRO A 187 12.17 2.92 19.32
N PHE A 188 12.35 1.75 18.70
CA PHE A 188 13.66 1.25 18.29
C PHE A 188 14.00 1.50 16.83
N ALA A 189 13.20 2.31 16.13
CA ALA A 189 13.29 2.50 14.68
C ALA A 189 13.29 1.16 13.92
N THR A 190 12.49 0.19 14.38
CA THR A 190 12.36 -1.12 13.74
C THR A 190 11.84 -0.92 12.32
N ARG A 191 12.65 -1.30 11.32
CA ARG A 191 12.27 -1.17 9.92
C ARG A 191 11.14 -2.14 9.59
N VAL A 192 10.08 -1.62 8.98
CA VAL A 192 8.97 -2.39 8.41
C VAL A 192 8.82 -2.00 6.94
N ARG A 193 8.93 -2.97 6.05
CA ARG A 193 8.77 -2.77 4.61
C ARG A 193 7.33 -2.98 4.17
N LEU A 194 6.78 -2.02 3.45
CA LEU A 194 5.42 -2.04 2.92
C LEU A 194 5.50 -2.17 1.39
N VAL A 195 4.75 -3.09 0.80
CA VAL A 195 4.80 -3.34 -0.65
C VAL A 195 3.40 -3.40 -1.25
N ASN A 196 3.06 -2.43 -2.09
CA ASN A 196 1.84 -2.44 -2.91
C ASN A 196 2.11 -3.15 -4.24
N VAL A 197 1.31 -4.16 -4.56
CA VAL A 197 1.42 -4.93 -5.81
C VAL A 197 0.12 -4.97 -6.59
N HIS A 198 0.27 -5.03 -7.91
CA HIS A 198 -0.72 -5.60 -8.81
C HIS A 198 0.03 -6.62 -9.66
N LEU A 199 -0.13 -7.92 -9.39
CA LEU A 199 0.61 -8.98 -10.08
C LEU A 199 0.05 -9.23 -11.50
N ASP A 200 0.76 -10.00 -12.32
CA ASP A 200 0.31 -10.28 -13.70
C ASP A 200 -1.10 -10.89 -13.71
N SER A 201 -1.99 -10.29 -14.50
CA SER A 201 -3.37 -10.75 -14.65
C SER A 201 -3.46 -11.92 -15.63
N LEU A 202 -4.65 -12.52 -15.74
CA LEU A 202 -4.96 -13.64 -16.64
C LEU A 202 -4.14 -14.92 -16.42
N ALA A 203 -4.64 -16.03 -16.96
CA ALA A 203 -4.05 -17.36 -16.88
C ALA A 203 -2.91 -17.54 -17.91
N LEU A 204 -1.88 -16.68 -17.87
CA LEU A 204 -0.74 -16.76 -18.78
C LEU A 204 0.09 -18.04 -18.56
N GLN A 205 0.59 -18.62 -19.64
CA GLN A 205 1.49 -19.78 -19.61
C GLN A 205 2.81 -19.46 -20.34
N PRO A 206 3.97 -19.47 -19.66
CA PRO A 206 4.12 -19.66 -18.21
C PRO A 206 3.67 -18.44 -17.40
N SER A 207 3.19 -18.67 -16.18
CA SER A 207 2.85 -17.61 -15.21
C SER A 207 4.08 -16.82 -14.80
N ARG A 208 3.92 -15.51 -14.59
CA ARG A 208 4.97 -14.63 -14.04
C ARG A 208 4.81 -14.39 -12.54
N ARG A 209 3.61 -14.62 -11.99
CA ARG A 209 3.28 -14.33 -10.59
C ARG A 209 4.21 -15.01 -9.57
N PRO A 210 4.65 -16.28 -9.76
CA PRO A 210 5.62 -16.90 -8.84
C PRO A 210 6.92 -16.12 -8.69
N ARG A 211 7.49 -15.64 -9.80
CA ARG A 211 8.72 -14.85 -9.76
C ARG A 211 8.46 -13.45 -9.20
N GLN A 212 7.33 -12.83 -9.54
CA GLN A 212 6.96 -11.51 -9.03
C GLN A 212 6.83 -11.50 -7.50
N LEU A 213 6.10 -12.47 -6.93
CA LEU A 213 5.96 -12.56 -5.48
C LEU A 213 7.27 -12.97 -4.80
N ALA A 214 8.10 -13.81 -5.43
CA ALA A 214 9.42 -14.18 -4.89
C ALA A 214 10.37 -12.98 -4.75
N ILE A 215 10.35 -12.05 -5.70
CA ILE A 215 11.10 -10.79 -5.60
C ILE A 215 10.66 -9.99 -4.37
N VAL A 216 9.34 -9.90 -4.14
CA VAL A 216 8.78 -9.18 -2.99
C VAL A 216 9.13 -9.88 -1.69
N ALA A 217 8.93 -11.20 -1.59
CA ALA A 217 9.25 -11.96 -0.39
C ALA A 217 10.74 -11.84 -0.02
N ASN A 218 11.64 -11.85 -1.02
CA ASN A 218 13.06 -11.63 -0.76
C ASN A 218 13.33 -10.20 -0.24
N SER A 219 12.65 -9.19 -0.83
CA SER A 219 12.73 -7.81 -0.34
C SER A 219 12.24 -7.67 1.11
N LEU A 220 11.16 -8.37 1.49
CA LEU A 220 10.68 -8.39 2.88
C LEU A 220 11.70 -9.06 3.82
N ARG A 221 12.33 -10.18 3.41
CA ARG A 221 13.37 -10.85 4.21
C ARG A 221 14.59 -9.95 4.45
N CYS A 222 15.00 -9.16 3.45
CA CYS A 222 16.08 -8.17 3.63
C CYS A 222 15.74 -7.10 4.69
N ALA A 223 14.46 -6.76 4.86
CA ALA A 223 14.02 -5.82 5.90
C ALA A 223 13.75 -6.49 7.25
N GLY A 224 13.56 -7.81 7.29
CA GLY A 224 13.22 -8.59 8.48
C GLY A 224 11.74 -8.56 8.83
N HIS A 225 11.07 -7.41 8.64
CA HIS A 225 9.64 -7.22 8.91
C HIS A 225 8.97 -6.50 7.76
N GLY A 226 7.71 -6.86 7.47
CA GLY A 226 6.92 -6.17 6.47
C GLY A 226 5.71 -6.93 5.98
N PHE A 227 5.04 -6.33 5.01
CA PHE A 227 3.90 -6.93 4.34
C PHE A 227 3.86 -6.54 2.86
N VAL A 228 3.19 -7.39 2.10
CA VAL A 228 2.77 -7.12 0.73
C VAL A 228 1.24 -7.20 0.67
N ALA A 229 0.64 -6.23 -0.01
CA ALA A 229 -0.79 -6.17 -0.19
C ALA A 229 -1.18 -5.60 -1.56
N GLY A 230 -2.37 -5.98 -2.02
CA GLY A 230 -2.92 -5.56 -3.30
C GLY A 230 -3.52 -6.71 -4.06
N ASP A 231 -3.62 -6.55 -5.38
CA ASP A 231 -4.23 -7.53 -6.27
C ASP A 231 -3.18 -8.58 -6.71
N PHE A 232 -3.35 -9.81 -6.22
CA PHE A 232 -2.44 -10.92 -6.49
C PHE A 232 -2.82 -11.67 -7.77
N ASN A 233 -4.02 -11.46 -8.31
CA ASN A 233 -4.55 -12.17 -9.48
C ASN A 233 -4.30 -13.71 -9.45
N PRO A 234 -4.62 -14.45 -8.37
CA PRO A 234 -4.47 -15.90 -8.30
C PRO A 234 -5.49 -16.61 -9.20
N VAL A 235 -5.21 -16.68 -10.50
CA VAL A 235 -6.14 -17.21 -11.53
C VAL A 235 -5.69 -18.58 -12.08
N LEU A 236 -4.63 -19.16 -11.55
CA LEU A 236 -4.16 -20.51 -11.85
C LEU A 236 -4.11 -21.36 -10.57
N PRO A 237 -4.30 -22.69 -10.63
CA PRO A 237 -4.23 -23.56 -9.45
C PRO A 237 -2.90 -23.48 -8.67
N GLU A 238 -1.80 -23.18 -9.35
CA GLU A 238 -0.49 -23.00 -8.69
C GLU A 238 -0.44 -21.76 -7.79
N ASP A 239 -1.29 -20.76 -8.03
CA ASP A 239 -1.33 -19.52 -7.26
C ASP A 239 -1.91 -19.72 -5.84
N ASP A 240 -2.63 -20.81 -5.59
CA ASP A 240 -3.21 -21.13 -4.27
C ASP A 240 -2.13 -21.25 -3.19
N SER A 241 -0.97 -21.80 -3.57
CA SER A 241 0.17 -22.00 -2.68
C SER A 241 1.18 -20.85 -2.69
N LEU A 242 0.96 -19.81 -3.51
CA LEU A 242 1.98 -18.81 -3.85
C LEU A 242 2.54 -18.06 -2.63
N VAL A 243 1.65 -17.68 -1.71
CA VAL A 243 2.01 -16.96 -0.47
C VAL A 243 2.85 -17.86 0.44
N ALA A 244 2.36 -19.07 0.73
CA ALA A 244 3.02 -20.03 1.61
C ALA A 244 4.35 -20.54 1.04
N ALA A 245 4.43 -20.77 -0.28
CA ALA A 245 5.66 -21.16 -0.97
C ALA A 245 6.76 -20.10 -0.87
N ASN A 246 6.40 -18.85 -0.57
CA ASN A 246 7.32 -17.76 -0.31
C ASN A 246 7.60 -17.54 1.19
N GLY A 247 7.14 -18.43 2.07
CA GLY A 247 7.32 -18.31 3.52
C GLY A 247 6.65 -17.08 4.11
N LEU A 248 5.60 -16.59 3.46
CA LEU A 248 4.75 -15.51 3.96
C LEU A 248 3.46 -16.10 4.55
N VAL A 249 2.84 -15.37 5.47
CA VAL A 249 1.54 -15.74 6.05
C VAL A 249 0.44 -14.92 5.38
N ASP A 250 -0.59 -15.58 4.85
CA ASP A 250 -1.80 -14.93 4.34
C ASP A 250 -2.70 -14.56 5.52
N VAL A 251 -2.90 -13.25 5.76
CA VAL A 251 -3.61 -12.77 6.94
C VAL A 251 -5.09 -13.20 6.93
N TRP A 252 -5.71 -13.27 5.76
CA TRP A 252 -7.11 -13.72 5.66
C TRP A 252 -7.25 -15.17 6.09
N ASN A 253 -6.37 -16.04 5.61
CA ASN A 253 -6.39 -17.47 5.97
C ASN A 253 -6.08 -17.70 7.46
N GLU A 254 -5.26 -16.85 8.08
CA GLU A 254 -4.96 -16.95 9.52
C GLU A 254 -6.15 -16.55 10.39
N LEU A 255 -6.84 -15.47 10.04
CA LEU A 255 -7.95 -14.93 10.84
C LEU A 255 -9.30 -15.60 10.54
N HIS A 256 -9.51 -15.98 9.28
CA HIS A 256 -10.78 -16.48 8.75
C HIS A 256 -10.59 -17.78 7.94
N PRO A 257 -10.05 -18.86 8.55
CA PRO A 257 -9.65 -20.08 7.83
C PRO A 257 -10.79 -20.79 7.09
N ASP A 258 -12.04 -20.58 7.53
CA ASP A 258 -13.23 -21.21 6.97
C ASP A 258 -14.00 -20.28 6.01
N GLU A 259 -13.53 -19.05 5.79
CA GLU A 259 -14.21 -18.08 4.94
C GLU A 259 -13.49 -17.89 3.59
N PRO A 260 -14.22 -17.93 2.46
CA PRO A 260 -13.59 -17.82 1.14
C PRO A 260 -12.96 -16.44 0.88
N GLY A 261 -13.47 -15.40 1.54
CA GLY A 261 -12.93 -14.04 1.46
C GLY A 261 -12.95 -13.42 0.07
N PHE A 262 -13.98 -13.70 -0.73
CA PHE A 262 -14.04 -13.21 -2.11
C PHE A 262 -13.97 -11.69 -2.19
N THR A 263 -13.06 -11.18 -3.03
CA THR A 263 -12.86 -9.75 -3.27
C THR A 263 -13.25 -9.34 -4.68
N TRP A 264 -13.53 -10.28 -5.58
CA TRP A 264 -13.83 -9.98 -6.98
C TRP A 264 -14.94 -10.89 -7.54
N GLY A 265 -15.69 -10.39 -8.52
CA GLY A 265 -16.72 -11.14 -9.24
C GLY A 265 -18.02 -11.38 -8.47
N LEU A 266 -18.24 -10.68 -7.35
CA LEU A 266 -19.39 -10.87 -6.46
C LEU A 266 -20.74 -10.48 -7.08
N ASP A 267 -20.75 -9.59 -8.07
CA ASP A 267 -21.96 -9.13 -8.74
C ASP A 267 -22.41 -10.05 -9.88
N GLY A 268 -21.64 -11.11 -10.16
CA GLY A 268 -21.94 -12.11 -11.19
C GLY A 268 -21.88 -11.57 -12.62
N ARG A 269 -21.30 -10.39 -12.85
CA ARG A 269 -21.14 -9.82 -14.21
C ARG A 269 -19.99 -10.46 -14.96
N GLU A 270 -19.07 -11.05 -14.23
CA GLU A 270 -17.86 -11.65 -14.76
C GLU A 270 -18.11 -13.06 -15.30
N PRO A 271 -17.42 -13.47 -16.38
CA PRO A 271 -17.57 -14.81 -16.95
C PRO A 271 -16.92 -15.92 -16.09
N PHE A 272 -16.30 -15.54 -14.96
CA PHE A 272 -15.60 -16.42 -14.05
C PHE A 272 -16.29 -16.41 -12.67
N PRO A 273 -16.19 -17.50 -11.89
CA PRO A 273 -16.74 -17.51 -10.54
C PRO A 273 -16.04 -16.46 -9.66
N PRO A 274 -16.70 -15.99 -8.58
CA PRO A 274 -16.08 -15.09 -7.61
C PRO A 274 -14.75 -15.63 -7.08
N GLY A 275 -13.80 -14.73 -6.86
CA GLY A 275 -12.44 -15.06 -6.44
C GLY A 275 -11.92 -14.14 -5.34
N ARG A 276 -10.96 -14.64 -4.55
CA ARG A 276 -10.18 -13.83 -3.60
C ARG A 276 -8.89 -13.39 -4.28
N LEU A 277 -8.99 -12.30 -5.05
CA LEU A 277 -7.87 -11.81 -5.83
C LEU A 277 -6.93 -10.93 -5.01
N ASP A 278 -7.50 -10.12 -4.14
CA ASP A 278 -6.77 -9.21 -3.28
C ASP A 278 -6.32 -9.93 -2.01
N LYS A 279 -5.08 -9.71 -1.59
CA LYS A 279 -4.49 -10.36 -0.42
C LYS A 279 -3.65 -9.39 0.40
N VAL A 280 -3.46 -9.74 1.67
CA VAL A 280 -2.46 -9.16 2.57
C VAL A 280 -1.61 -10.31 3.09
N ALA A 281 -0.32 -10.31 2.78
CA ALA A 281 0.63 -11.32 3.22
C ALA A 281 1.80 -10.71 3.99
N VAL A 282 2.20 -11.33 5.09
CA VAL A 282 3.11 -10.75 6.08
C VAL A 282 4.37 -11.59 6.30
N LEU A 283 5.44 -10.91 6.72
CA LEU A 283 6.66 -11.48 7.30
C LEU A 283 7.03 -10.70 8.57
N GLY A 284 7.19 -11.38 9.70
CA GLY A 284 7.53 -10.73 10.98
C GLY A 284 6.43 -9.81 11.55
N LEU A 285 5.24 -9.79 10.93
CA LEU A 285 4.06 -9.10 11.43
C LEU A 285 2.95 -10.12 11.69
N LYS A 286 1.97 -9.71 12.48
CA LYS A 286 0.74 -10.46 12.75
C LYS A 286 -0.49 -9.62 12.45
N GLY A 287 -1.49 -10.25 11.82
CA GLY A 287 -2.82 -9.66 11.64
C GLY A 287 -3.63 -9.71 12.94
N GLN A 288 -4.30 -8.61 13.28
CA GLN A 288 -5.23 -8.56 14.40
C GLN A 288 -6.69 -8.59 13.94
N GLU A 289 -6.96 -7.94 12.82
CA GLU A 289 -8.30 -7.79 12.26
C GLU A 289 -8.17 -7.62 10.75
N MET A 290 -9.11 -8.18 10.00
CA MET A 290 -9.19 -8.01 8.55
C MET A 290 -10.64 -8.08 8.09
N ASP A 291 -11.07 -7.06 7.34
CA ASP A 291 -12.44 -6.89 6.84
C ASP A 291 -12.44 -6.68 5.33
N ILE A 292 -13.54 -7.07 4.68
CA ILE A 292 -13.80 -6.78 3.27
C ILE A 292 -14.68 -5.53 3.15
N LEU A 293 -14.23 -4.58 2.33
CA LEU A 293 -14.95 -3.35 2.00
C LEU A 293 -15.62 -3.51 0.63
N HIS A 294 -16.87 -3.96 0.59
CA HIS A 294 -17.59 -4.10 -0.67
C HIS A 294 -17.80 -2.73 -1.36
N PRO A 295 -17.67 -2.66 -2.69
CA PRO A 295 -17.87 -1.41 -3.41
C PRO A 295 -19.36 -1.03 -3.34
N GLY A 296 -19.61 0.24 -3.01
CA GLY A 296 -20.88 0.87 -3.35
C GLY A 296 -20.98 1.13 -4.85
N ALA A 297 -22.00 1.87 -5.25
CA ALA A 297 -22.22 2.23 -6.65
C ALA A 297 -22.55 3.71 -6.81
N LEU A 298 -22.13 4.27 -7.94
CA LEU A 298 -22.59 5.56 -8.42
C LEU A 298 -23.99 5.42 -9.00
N GLU A 299 -24.95 6.13 -8.40
CA GLU A 299 -26.30 6.32 -8.97
C GLU A 299 -26.37 7.59 -9.84
N SER A 300 -25.42 8.50 -9.69
CA SER A 300 -25.30 9.74 -10.45
C SER A 300 -23.83 10.07 -10.67
N ALA A 301 -23.51 10.71 -11.79
CA ALA A 301 -22.16 11.15 -12.13
C ALA A 301 -22.11 12.64 -12.50
N GLY A 302 -20.94 13.26 -12.36
CA GLY A 302 -20.71 14.68 -12.57
C GLY A 302 -21.06 15.55 -11.36
N GLN A 303 -20.60 16.80 -11.38
CA GLN A 303 -20.75 17.74 -10.28
C GLN A 303 -21.60 18.96 -10.67
N GLY A 304 -22.32 19.51 -9.68
CA GLY A 304 -23.12 20.74 -9.86
C GLY A 304 -24.16 20.62 -10.98
N LEU A 305 -24.16 21.59 -11.89
CA LEU A 305 -25.10 21.65 -13.04
C LEU A 305 -24.88 20.55 -14.08
N LEU A 306 -23.75 19.84 -14.04
CA LEU A 306 -23.45 18.72 -14.94
C LEU A 306 -23.81 17.36 -14.33
N ARG A 307 -24.34 17.33 -13.09
CA ARG A 307 -24.75 16.10 -12.43
C ARG A 307 -25.92 15.47 -13.17
N ARG A 308 -25.77 14.20 -13.53
CA ARG A 308 -26.79 13.40 -14.20
C ARG A 308 -27.02 12.10 -13.47
N GLN A 309 -28.28 11.67 -13.42
CA GLN A 309 -28.62 10.34 -12.93
C GLN A 309 -28.18 9.29 -13.96
N LEU A 310 -27.66 8.16 -13.49
CA LEU A 310 -27.24 7.06 -14.34
C LEU A 310 -28.40 6.08 -14.48
N ASP A 311 -28.63 5.60 -15.71
CA ASP A 311 -29.67 4.61 -15.99
C ASP A 311 -29.41 3.28 -15.28
N THR A 312 -28.15 2.97 -15.01
CA THR A 312 -27.72 1.78 -14.28
C THR A 312 -26.63 2.17 -13.29
N PRO A 313 -26.72 1.76 -12.02
CA PRO A 313 -25.66 2.00 -11.04
C PRO A 313 -24.32 1.43 -11.52
N VAL A 314 -23.28 2.25 -11.43
CA VAL A 314 -21.91 1.86 -11.78
C VAL A 314 -21.15 1.59 -10.48
N PRO A 315 -20.74 0.34 -10.20
CA PRO A 315 -19.91 0.04 -9.02
C PRO A 315 -18.69 0.94 -8.95
N TRP A 316 -18.25 1.30 -7.74
CA TRP A 316 -17.03 2.08 -7.60
C TRP A 316 -15.79 1.32 -8.06
N SER A 317 -15.81 0.00 -7.98
CA SER A 317 -14.83 -0.93 -8.52
C SER A 317 -15.51 -2.29 -8.73
N ASP A 318 -14.97 -3.13 -9.60
CA ASP A 318 -15.28 -4.56 -9.70
C ASP A 318 -14.62 -5.37 -8.57
N HIS A 319 -13.66 -4.77 -7.85
CA HIS A 319 -13.07 -5.29 -6.62
C HIS A 319 -13.71 -4.72 -5.36
N SER A 320 -13.74 -5.53 -4.31
CA SER A 320 -13.87 -5.11 -2.91
C SER A 320 -12.49 -4.74 -2.35
N GLY A 321 -12.45 -3.71 -1.52
CA GLY A 321 -11.25 -3.36 -0.78
C GLY A 321 -11.01 -4.31 0.39
N LEU A 322 -9.79 -4.30 0.91
CA LEU A 322 -9.43 -4.98 2.15
C LEU A 322 -8.96 -3.97 3.17
N LYS A 323 -9.50 -4.04 4.39
CA LYS A 323 -9.04 -3.31 5.57
C LYS A 323 -8.32 -4.29 6.47
N CYS A 324 -7.14 -3.95 6.98
CA CYS A 324 -6.35 -4.84 7.81
C CYS A 324 -5.59 -4.09 8.90
N CYS A 325 -5.61 -4.60 10.13
CA CYS A 325 -4.83 -4.11 11.25
C CYS A 325 -3.64 -5.05 11.50
N LEU A 326 -2.42 -4.52 11.38
CA LEU A 326 -1.18 -5.28 11.53
C LEU A 326 -0.34 -4.74 12.70
N ARG A 327 0.39 -5.65 13.36
CA ARG A 327 1.40 -5.30 14.37
C ARG A 327 2.67 -6.12 14.18
N LEU A 328 3.78 -5.62 14.74
CA LEU A 328 5.00 -6.42 14.90
C LEU A 328 4.66 -7.69 15.67
N ALA A 329 5.13 -8.85 15.17
CA ALA A 329 4.99 -10.10 15.89
C ALA A 329 5.87 -10.06 17.15
N GLU A 330 5.37 -10.59 18.25
CA GLU A 330 6.20 -10.82 19.44
C GLU A 330 7.23 -11.91 19.10
N GLU A 331 8.50 -11.73 19.48
CA GLU A 331 9.46 -12.83 19.35
C GLU A 331 8.99 -14.01 20.21
N PRO A 332 9.04 -15.25 19.68
CA PRO A 332 8.72 -16.41 20.49
C PRO A 332 9.70 -16.47 21.68
N SER A 333 9.13 -16.41 22.89
CA SER A 333 9.83 -16.58 24.16
C SER A 333 10.50 -17.95 24.29
#